data_AF-A0A8J8KPQ9-F1
#
_entry.id   AF-A0A8J8KPQ9-F1
#
_cell.length_a   1.000
_cell.length_b   1.000
_cell.length_c   1.000
_cell.angle_alpha   90.00
_cell.angle_beta   90.00
_cell.angle_gamma   90.00
#
_symmetry.space_group_name_H-M   'P 1'
#
loop_
_entity.id
_entity.type
_entity.pdbx_description
1 polymer ?
#
loop_
_entity_poly.entity_id
_entity_poly.type
_entity_poly.pdbx_seq_one_letter_code
_entity_poly.pdbx_strand_id
1 'polypeptide(L)'
;MKSAIIGLKELRENMENYIAQVKKGRSFVVVRKSKPIFKLEPLDEWGDEGVWEKVIDFTKIKKGGVLLEDLNRLSKKEYSTIKDVLEKIKKGEMADLDIKKLKGNDGIYRIRKGDLRVIYRINEAGKVVIMDICRRNDNTYKTL
;
A
#
# COMPACT_ATOMS: atom_id res chain seq x y z
N MET A 1 -16.32 13.18 17.35
CA MET A 1 -15.06 13.96 17.53
C MET A 1 -15.35 15.42 17.24
N LYS A 2 -14.94 16.36 18.10
CA LYS A 2 -15.15 17.81 17.86
C LYS A 2 -14.04 18.32 16.94
N SER A 3 -14.38 18.82 15.76
CA SER A 3 -13.45 19.46 14.82
C SER A 3 -13.26 20.92 15.20
N ALA A 4 -12.01 21.36 15.41
CA ALA A 4 -11.70 22.76 15.70
C ALA A 4 -11.52 23.55 14.39
N ILE A 5 -11.98 24.80 14.33
CA ILE A 5 -11.88 25.66 13.15
C ILE A 5 -10.66 26.55 13.31
N ILE A 6 -9.78 26.60 12.29
CA ILE A 6 -8.55 27.40 12.30
C ILE A 6 -8.41 28.24 11.03
N GLY A 7 -7.80 29.42 11.15
CA GLY A 7 -7.53 30.28 10.01
C GLY A 7 -6.34 29.83 9.19
N LEU A 8 -6.38 29.99 7.86
CA LEU A 8 -5.25 29.64 6.98
C LEU A 8 -3.95 30.40 7.33
N LYS A 9 -4.07 31.67 7.76
CA LYS A 9 -2.91 32.47 8.17
C LYS A 9 -2.27 31.90 9.43
N GLU A 10 -3.09 31.61 10.43
CA GLU A 10 -2.68 31.03 11.70
C GLU A 10 -2.00 29.66 11.52
N LEU A 11 -2.56 28.82 10.64
CA LEU A 11 -1.98 27.52 10.31
C LEU A 11 -0.57 27.66 9.72
N ARG A 12 -0.35 28.65 8.85
CA ARG A 12 0.97 28.90 8.24
C ARG A 12 1.99 29.39 9.25
N GLU A 13 1.57 30.22 10.20
CA GLU A 13 2.45 30.77 11.25
C GLU A 13 2.80 29.72 12.32
N ASN A 14 1.96 28.70 12.52
CA ASN A 14 2.12 27.70 13.60
C ASN A 14 2.11 26.24 13.11
N MET A 15 2.69 25.99 11.92
CA MET A 15 2.62 24.69 11.25
C MET A 15 3.06 23.51 12.13
N GLU A 16 4.20 23.62 12.81
CA GLU A 16 4.76 22.52 13.61
C GLU A 16 3.87 22.11 14.78
N ASN A 17 3.27 23.10 15.46
CA ASN A 17 2.35 22.84 16.58
C ASN A 17 1.11 22.08 16.08
N TYR A 18 0.54 22.52 14.96
CA TYR A 18 -0.61 21.84 14.36
C TYR A 18 -0.24 20.43 13.88
N ILE A 19 0.94 20.20 13.30
CA ILE A 19 1.42 18.85 12.96
C ILE A 19 1.50 17.96 14.21
N ALA A 20 2.05 18.46 15.32
CA ALA A 20 2.15 17.72 16.57
C ALA A 20 0.77 17.38 17.16
N GLN A 21 -0.20 18.28 17.03
CA GLN A 21 -1.57 18.06 17.48
C GLN A 21 -2.32 17.07 16.59
N VAL A 22 -2.15 17.15 15.27
CA VAL A 22 -2.71 16.20 14.30
C VAL A 22 -2.16 14.80 14.54
N LYS A 23 -0.85 14.66 14.79
CA LYS A 23 -0.23 13.37 15.19
C LYS A 23 -0.83 12.75 16.46
N LYS A 24 -1.36 13.58 17.36
CA LYS A 24 -2.04 13.14 18.60
C LYS A 24 -3.52 12.80 18.37
N GLY A 25 -3.98 12.76 17.12
CA GLY A 25 -5.35 12.38 16.75
C GLY A 25 -6.34 13.54 16.66
N ARG A 26 -5.89 14.80 16.70
CA ARG A 26 -6.78 15.96 16.56
C ARG A 26 -7.07 16.27 15.10
N SER A 27 -8.28 16.73 14.81
CA SER A 27 -8.68 17.19 13.48
C SER A 27 -9.10 18.65 13.46
N PHE A 28 -8.78 19.33 12.36
CA PHE A 28 -9.00 20.77 12.19
C PHE A 28 -9.63 21.07 10.84
N VAL A 29 -10.57 22.02 10.79
CA VAL A 29 -11.12 22.55 9.53
C VAL A 29 -10.46 23.91 9.27
N VAL A 30 -9.80 24.03 8.12
CA VAL A 30 -9.04 25.22 7.75
C VAL A 30 -9.92 26.15 6.92
N VAL A 31 -10.03 27.41 7.34
CA VAL A 31 -10.86 28.41 6.68
C VAL A 31 -10.04 29.60 6.16
N ARG A 32 -10.52 30.24 5.09
CA ARG A 32 -10.03 31.54 4.61
C ARG A 32 -11.22 32.42 4.26
N LYS A 33 -11.24 33.65 4.77
CA LYS A 33 -12.38 34.58 4.60
C LYS A 33 -13.72 33.92 4.96
N SER A 34 -13.75 33.22 6.09
CA SER A 34 -14.92 32.47 6.60
C SER A 34 -15.44 31.35 5.70
N LYS A 35 -14.66 30.92 4.68
CA LYS A 35 -15.00 29.76 3.84
C LYS A 35 -14.06 28.58 4.16
N PRO A 36 -14.59 27.37 4.42
CA PRO A 36 -13.77 26.17 4.59
C PRO A 36 -13.06 25.84 3.28
N ILE A 37 -11.78 25.47 3.36
CA ILE A 37 -10.95 25.14 2.19
C ILE A 37 -10.55 23.66 2.22
N PHE A 38 -10.06 23.17 3.36
CA PHE A 38 -9.63 21.78 3.55
C PHE A 38 -9.63 21.40 5.03
N LYS A 39 -9.45 20.12 5.33
CA LYS A 39 -9.38 19.58 6.69
C LYS A 39 -7.98 18.98 6.94
N LEU A 40 -7.46 19.15 8.14
CA LEU A 40 -6.30 18.43 8.65
C LEU A 40 -6.80 17.30 9.53
N GLU A 41 -6.38 16.08 9.23
CA GLU A 41 -6.72 14.91 10.03
C GLU A 41 -5.49 14.02 10.22
N PRO A 42 -5.42 13.28 11.34
CA PRO A 42 -4.41 12.25 11.50
C PRO A 42 -4.54 11.28 10.33
N LEU A 43 -3.42 10.96 9.70
CA LEU A 43 -3.36 9.76 8.87
C LEU A 43 -3.52 8.60 9.86
N ASP A 44 -4.69 7.99 9.89
CA ASP A 44 -4.89 6.78 10.65
C ASP A 44 -4.06 5.66 10.00
N GLU A 45 -3.59 4.73 10.85
CA GLU A 45 -2.93 3.54 10.34
C GLU A 45 -3.94 2.57 9.66
N TRP A 46 -5.25 2.88 9.70
CA TRP A 46 -6.35 1.93 9.41
C TRP A 46 -7.63 2.50 8.74
N GLY A 47 -7.64 3.66 8.06
CA GLY A 47 -8.88 4.23 7.48
C GLY A 47 -8.71 5.17 6.29
N ASP A 48 -8.90 4.59 5.10
CA ASP A 48 -9.32 5.17 3.81
C ASP A 48 -8.68 6.42 3.19
N GLU A 49 -7.78 7.14 3.86
CA GLU A 49 -6.77 8.01 3.22
C GLU A 49 -5.37 7.81 3.81
N GLY A 50 -5.19 6.69 4.51
CA GLY A 50 -3.92 6.31 5.14
C GLY A 50 -2.84 6.07 4.08
N VAL A 51 -1.81 6.91 4.13
CA VAL A 51 -0.44 6.72 3.65
C VAL A 51 -0.33 6.16 2.23
N TRP A 52 0.44 6.81 1.35
CA TRP A 52 1.02 6.07 0.22
C TRP A 52 1.91 4.97 0.80
N GLU A 53 1.33 3.83 1.18
CA GLU A 53 2.07 2.61 1.42
C GLU A 53 2.63 2.34 0.04
N LYS A 54 3.94 2.55 -0.10
CA LYS A 54 4.66 2.20 -1.31
C LYS A 54 4.47 0.69 -1.43
N VAL A 55 3.43 0.30 -2.16
CA VAL A 55 2.94 -1.09 -2.24
C VAL A 55 4.11 -1.99 -2.66
N ILE A 56 5.11 -1.42 -3.34
CA ILE A 56 6.37 -2.06 -3.62
C ILE A 56 7.54 -1.05 -3.56
N ASP A 57 8.37 -1.12 -2.52
CA ASP A 57 9.68 -0.45 -2.51
C ASP A 57 10.72 -1.32 -3.21
N PHE A 58 10.70 -1.31 -4.54
CA PHE A 58 11.52 -2.23 -5.31
C PHE A 58 13.04 -2.02 -5.16
N THR A 59 13.48 -0.91 -4.59
CA THR A 59 14.90 -0.68 -4.22
C THR A 59 15.38 -1.66 -3.15
N LYS A 60 14.46 -2.21 -2.32
CA LYS A 60 14.77 -3.26 -1.36
C LYS A 60 14.89 -4.65 -2.01
N ILE A 61 14.28 -4.84 -3.18
CA ILE A 61 14.27 -6.11 -3.93
C ILE A 61 15.47 -6.16 -4.89
N LYS A 62 15.83 -5.03 -5.52
CA LYS A 62 17.08 -4.84 -6.26
C LYS A 62 17.73 -3.54 -5.82
N LYS A 63 18.91 -3.64 -5.19
CA LYS A 63 19.71 -2.48 -4.74
C LYS A 63 20.11 -1.52 -5.87
N GLY A 64 19.91 -1.88 -7.15
CA GLY A 64 20.15 -1.03 -8.32
C GLY A 64 18.90 -0.35 -8.92
N GLY A 65 17.73 -0.47 -8.30
CA GLY A 65 16.45 0.01 -8.86
C GLY A 65 15.78 -1.01 -9.79
N VAL A 66 14.58 -0.66 -10.27
CA VAL A 66 13.81 -1.45 -11.24
C VAL A 66 13.86 -0.73 -12.57
N LEU A 67 14.24 -1.45 -13.63
CA LEU A 67 14.29 -0.92 -14.98
C LEU A 67 12.85 -0.60 -15.44
N LEU A 68 12.66 0.49 -16.18
CA LEU A 68 11.35 0.85 -16.77
C LEU A 68 10.74 -0.28 -17.60
N GLU A 69 11.59 -1.11 -18.21
CA GLU A 69 11.22 -2.32 -18.95
C GLU A 69 10.50 -3.35 -18.06
N ASP A 70 10.86 -3.46 -16.78
CA ASP A 70 10.21 -4.35 -15.81
C ASP A 70 8.81 -3.85 -15.43
N LEU A 71 8.56 -2.53 -15.44
CA LEU A 71 7.22 -1.96 -15.25
C LEU A 71 6.28 -2.22 -16.45
N ASN A 72 6.84 -2.30 -17.66
CA ASN A 72 6.08 -2.55 -18.89
C ASN A 72 5.74 -4.02 -19.14
N ARG A 73 6.11 -4.94 -18.23
CA ARG A 73 5.90 -6.39 -18.44
C ARG A 73 4.44 -6.81 -18.35
N LEU A 74 3.58 -6.02 -17.71
CA LEU A 74 2.17 -6.36 -17.51
C LEU A 74 1.29 -5.69 -18.57
N SER A 75 0.54 -6.50 -19.31
CA SER A 75 -0.57 -6.02 -20.13
C SER A 75 -1.66 -5.39 -19.27
N LYS A 76 -2.52 -4.55 -19.85
CA LYS A 76 -3.66 -3.94 -19.14
C LYS A 76 -4.55 -4.99 -18.45
N LYS A 77 -4.73 -6.15 -19.09
CA LYS A 77 -5.50 -7.27 -18.54
C LYS A 77 -4.84 -7.88 -17.31
N GLU A 78 -3.52 -8.07 -17.35
CA GLU A 78 -2.76 -8.62 -16.23
C GLU A 78 -2.71 -7.63 -15.07
N TYR A 79 -2.55 -6.34 -15.36
CA TYR A 79 -2.64 -5.28 -14.36
C TYR A 79 -4.00 -5.31 -13.64
N SER A 80 -5.10 -5.38 -14.37
CA SER A 80 -6.45 -5.51 -13.77
C SER A 80 -6.54 -6.77 -12.90
N THR A 81 -6.02 -7.89 -13.39
CA THR A 81 -6.06 -9.17 -12.66
C THR A 81 -5.28 -9.07 -11.34
N ILE A 82 -4.11 -8.45 -11.37
CA ILE A 82 -3.28 -8.25 -10.17
C ILE A 82 -3.99 -7.31 -9.21
N LYS A 83 -4.52 -6.18 -9.71
CA LYS A 83 -5.25 -5.22 -8.89
C LYS A 83 -6.38 -5.90 -8.11
N ASP A 84 -7.18 -6.73 -8.79
CA ASP A 84 -8.26 -7.49 -8.14
C ASP A 84 -7.73 -8.43 -7.04
N VAL A 85 -6.60 -9.10 -7.29
CA VAL A 85 -5.96 -9.97 -6.27
C VAL A 85 -5.49 -9.15 -5.07
N LEU A 86 -4.87 -7.99 -5.29
CA LEU A 86 -4.38 -7.13 -4.21
C LEU A 86 -5.52 -6.54 -3.37
N GLU A 87 -6.62 -6.14 -4.00
CA GLU A 87 -7.80 -5.66 -3.29
C GLU A 87 -8.42 -6.75 -2.41
N LYS A 88 -8.52 -7.98 -2.92
CA LYS A 88 -8.97 -9.14 -2.13
C LYS A 88 -8.05 -9.43 -0.96
N ILE A 89 -6.73 -9.34 -1.16
CA ILE A 89 -5.75 -9.48 -0.06
C ILE A 89 -5.98 -8.42 1.01
N LYS A 90 -6.16 -7.15 0.62
CA LYS A 90 -6.38 -6.04 1.55
C LYS A 90 -7.66 -6.22 2.38
N LYS A 91 -8.72 -6.77 1.76
CA LYS A 91 -10.01 -7.05 2.43
C LYS A 91 -10.00 -8.35 3.24
N GLY A 92 -8.94 -9.17 3.14
CA GLY A 92 -8.88 -10.50 3.77
C GLY A 92 -9.73 -11.56 3.06
N GLU A 93 -10.25 -11.28 1.86
CA GLU A 93 -11.10 -12.17 1.05
C GLU A 93 -10.26 -13.22 0.30
N MET A 94 -9.59 -14.09 1.06
CA MET A 94 -8.64 -15.07 0.54
C MET A 94 -9.27 -16.35 0.00
N ALA A 95 -10.56 -16.59 0.28
CA ALA A 95 -11.23 -17.87 0.02
C ALA A 95 -11.27 -18.28 -1.47
N ASP A 96 -11.39 -17.31 -2.37
CA ASP A 96 -11.52 -17.54 -3.82
C ASP A 96 -10.18 -17.53 -4.57
N LEU A 97 -9.06 -17.49 -3.85
CA LEU A 97 -7.72 -17.39 -4.41
C LEU A 97 -7.06 -18.78 -4.42
N ASP A 98 -6.42 -19.18 -5.53
CA ASP A 98 -5.63 -20.43 -5.57
C ASP A 98 -4.32 -20.22 -4.82
N ILE A 99 -4.38 -20.40 -3.50
CA ILE A 99 -3.26 -20.24 -2.57
C ILE A 99 -2.61 -21.59 -2.33
N LYS A 100 -1.28 -21.66 -2.53
CA LYS A 100 -0.48 -22.84 -2.14
C LYS A 100 0.81 -22.40 -1.45
N LYS A 101 1.19 -23.10 -0.38
CA LYS A 101 2.53 -22.98 0.22
C LYS A 101 3.58 -23.44 -0.80
N LEU A 102 4.68 -22.70 -0.94
CA LEU A 102 5.81 -23.13 -1.76
C LEU A 102 6.62 -24.21 -1.04
N LYS A 103 7.12 -25.20 -1.79
CA LYS A 103 7.94 -26.28 -1.23
C LYS A 103 9.34 -25.74 -0.88
N GLY A 104 9.93 -26.26 0.20
CA GLY A 104 11.29 -25.94 0.61
C GLY A 104 11.47 -24.60 1.32
N ASN A 105 10.40 -23.83 1.55
CA ASN A 105 10.44 -22.56 2.26
C ASN A 105 9.37 -22.49 3.36
N ASP A 106 9.76 -22.00 4.52
CA ASP A 106 8.83 -21.77 5.63
C ASP A 106 8.13 -20.42 5.52
N GLY A 107 6.81 -20.45 5.60
CA GLY A 107 5.98 -19.25 5.61
C GLY A 107 5.81 -18.53 4.26
N ILE A 108 6.25 -19.11 3.14
CA ILE A 108 6.05 -18.53 1.80
C ILE A 108 4.90 -19.21 1.06
N TYR A 109 4.01 -18.39 0.54
CA TYR A 109 2.81 -18.78 -0.18
C TYR A 109 2.78 -18.16 -1.57
N ARG A 110 1.98 -18.75 -2.44
CA ARG A 110 1.75 -18.24 -3.77
C ARG A 110 0.27 -18.30 -4.12
N ILE A 111 -0.23 -17.17 -4.59
CA ILE A 111 -1.54 -17.05 -5.23
C ILE A 111 -1.39 -17.24 -6.73
N ARG A 112 -2.23 -18.08 -7.34
CA ARG A 112 -2.34 -18.22 -8.80
C ARG A 112 -3.61 -17.58 -9.31
N LYS A 113 -3.50 -16.82 -10.39
CA LYS A 113 -4.64 -16.29 -11.13
C LYS A 113 -4.31 -16.25 -12.62
N GLY A 114 -4.88 -17.20 -13.37
CA GLY A 114 -4.51 -17.42 -14.77
C GLY A 114 -3.02 -17.75 -14.91
N ASP A 115 -2.31 -17.00 -15.77
CA ASP A 115 -0.87 -17.16 -15.98
C ASP A 115 -0.01 -16.36 -15.01
N LEU A 116 -0.61 -15.66 -14.03
CA LEU A 116 0.12 -14.87 -13.04
C LEU A 116 0.27 -15.61 -11.71
N ARG A 117 1.36 -15.30 -11.03
CA ARG A 117 1.69 -15.76 -9.69
C ARG A 117 2.02 -14.55 -8.83
N VAL A 118 1.41 -14.47 -7.66
CA VAL A 118 1.79 -13.53 -6.60
C VAL A 118 2.43 -14.34 -5.49
N ILE A 119 3.70 -14.11 -5.19
CA ILE A 119 4.43 -14.75 -4.09
C ILE A 119 4.38 -13.81 -2.91
N TYR A 120 4.01 -14.31 -1.73
CA TYR A 120 3.91 -13.52 -0.52
C TYR A 120 4.27 -14.33 0.71
N ARG A 121 4.54 -13.63 1.81
CA ARG A 121 4.68 -14.20 3.16
C ARG A 121 3.77 -13.45 4.13
N ILE A 122 3.47 -14.06 5.25
CA ILE A 122 2.81 -13.39 6.38
C ILE A 122 3.90 -13.10 7.41
N ASN A 123 3.99 -11.86 7.91
CA ASN A 123 4.96 -11.50 8.94
C ASN A 123 4.44 -11.85 10.35
N GLU A 124 5.27 -11.64 11.37
CA GLU A 124 4.93 -11.93 12.77
C GLU A 124 3.73 -11.11 13.28
N ALA A 125 3.47 -9.95 12.68
CA ALA A 125 2.31 -9.11 12.97
C ALA A 125 1.04 -9.51 12.18
N GLY A 126 1.06 -10.64 11.47
CA GLY A 126 -0.07 -11.13 10.66
C GLY A 126 -0.30 -10.37 9.35
N LYS A 127 0.58 -9.44 8.96
CA LYS A 127 0.45 -8.68 7.71
C LYS A 127 1.01 -9.46 6.53
N VAL A 128 0.31 -9.38 5.40
CA VAL A 128 0.73 -9.95 4.11
C VAL A 128 1.80 -9.06 3.50
N VAL A 129 2.95 -9.65 3.19
CA VAL A 129 4.08 -8.99 2.51
C VAL A 129 4.30 -9.65 1.16
N ILE A 130 4.08 -8.91 0.09
CA ILE A 130 4.26 -9.39 -1.28
C ILE A 130 5.76 -9.40 -1.61
N MET A 131 6.23 -10.55 -2.08
CA MET A 131 7.64 -10.77 -2.43
C MET A 131 7.87 -10.64 -3.93
N ASP A 132 6.94 -11.14 -4.75
CA ASP A 132 7.10 -11.10 -6.21
C ASP A 132 5.74 -11.22 -6.94
N ILE A 133 5.68 -10.70 -8.16
CA ILE A 133 4.56 -10.86 -9.09
C ILE A 133 5.15 -11.23 -10.45
N CYS A 134 4.89 -12.46 -10.90
CA CYS A 134 5.52 -13.00 -12.11
C CYS A 134 4.54 -13.79 -12.99
N ARG A 135 4.85 -13.88 -14.29
CA ARG A 135 4.15 -14.81 -15.19
C ARG A 135 4.62 -16.23 -14.95
N ARG A 136 3.78 -17.20 -15.28
CA ARG A 136 4.04 -18.64 -15.14
C ARG A 136 5.30 -19.09 -15.87
N ASN A 137 5.54 -18.47 -17.03
CA ASN A 137 6.64 -18.76 -17.95
C ASN A 137 7.82 -17.78 -17.78
N ASP A 138 7.72 -16.78 -16.88
CA ASP A 138 8.91 -16.07 -16.47
C ASP A 138 9.78 -17.07 -15.69
N ASN A 139 10.93 -17.45 -16.25
CA ASN A 139 11.91 -18.34 -15.62
C ASN A 139 12.66 -17.65 -14.45
N THR A 140 11.93 -16.96 -13.58
CA THR A 140 12.49 -16.28 -12.42
C THR A 140 12.63 -17.26 -11.26
N TYR A 141 13.54 -18.23 -11.45
CA TYR A 141 14.31 -18.85 -10.37
C TYR A 141 15.81 -18.61 -10.59
N LYS A 142 16.15 -17.49 -11.22
CA LYS A 142 17.51 -16.97 -11.13
C LYS A 142 17.58 -16.19 -9.82
N THR A 143 18.07 -16.85 -8.77
CA THR A 143 18.39 -16.28 -7.44
C THR A 143 17.20 -16.04 -6.51
N LEU A 144 16.69 -17.10 -5.89
CA LEU A 144 16.15 -17.08 -4.53
C LEU A 144 16.93 -18.09 -3.70
#